data_AF-A0A3M3W275-F1
#
_entry.id   AF-A0A3M3W275-F1
#
_cell.length_a   1.000
_cell.length_b   1.000
_cell.length_c   1.000
_cell.angle_alpha   90.00
_cell.angle_beta   90.00
_cell.angle_gamma   90.00
#
_symmetry.space_group_name_H-M   'P 1'
#
loop_
_entity.id
_entity.type
_entity.pdbx_description
1 polymer ?
#
loop_
_entity_poly.entity_id
_entity_poly.type
_entity_poly.pdbx_seq_one_letter_code
_entity_poly.pdbx_strand_id
1 'polypeptide(L)'
;KWPDTPDCANAANALASRLANDRHLLSALDPQGVANVLNALSKWPDTPDCTAAVKALASRLANDRELRNALNPQHMANALNAMSKWPNTPYCNDAVKALASRLANDHNLLNALTPQQMAN
;
A
#
# COMPACT_ATOMS: atom_id res chain seq x y z
N LYS A 1 -3.21 6.09 -17.85
CA LYS A 1 -3.87 6.86 -16.76
C LYS A 1 -2.99 8.08 -16.45
N TRP A 2 -3.52 9.13 -15.82
CA TRP A 2 -3.12 10.55 -15.96
C TRP A 2 -2.20 11.13 -14.83
N PRO A 3 -1.00 10.60 -14.56
CA PRO A 3 -0.10 11.19 -13.57
C PRO A 3 0.37 12.61 -13.98
N ASP A 4 0.28 12.92 -15.28
CA ASP A 4 0.73 14.19 -15.86
C ASP A 4 -0.29 15.34 -15.72
N THR A 5 -1.48 15.09 -15.15
CA THR A 5 -2.45 16.17 -14.86
C THR A 5 -2.09 16.80 -13.50
N PRO A 6 -1.73 18.10 -13.45
CA PRO A 6 -1.32 18.77 -12.22
C PRO A 6 -2.36 18.66 -11.09
N ASP A 7 -3.64 18.71 -11.41
CA ASP A 7 -4.72 18.59 -10.42
C ASP A 7 -4.75 17.22 -9.72
N CYS A 8 -4.43 16.15 -10.46
CA CYS A 8 -4.36 14.81 -9.90
C CYS A 8 -3.16 14.66 -8.94
N ALA A 9 -2.02 15.24 -9.30
CA ALA A 9 -0.83 15.25 -8.44
C ALA A 9 -1.08 16.09 -7.17
N ASN A 10 -1.71 17.26 -7.29
CA ASN A 10 -2.05 18.12 -6.16
C ASN A 10 -3.03 17.46 -5.19
N ALA A 11 -4.09 16.82 -5.71
CA ALA A 11 -5.05 16.11 -4.89
C ALA A 11 -4.41 14.91 -4.17
N ALA A 12 -3.55 14.15 -4.87
CA ALA A 12 -2.80 13.06 -4.27
C ALA A 12 -1.84 13.56 -3.18
N ASN A 13 -1.14 14.67 -3.40
CA ASN A 13 -0.26 15.27 -2.42
C ASN A 13 -1.01 15.76 -1.17
N ALA A 14 -2.15 16.44 -1.36
CA ALA A 14 -2.98 16.89 -0.25
C ALA A 14 -3.53 15.72 0.59
N LEU A 15 -3.98 14.65 -0.08
CA LEU A 15 -4.42 13.43 0.59
C LEU A 15 -3.25 12.76 1.34
N ALA A 16 -2.09 12.66 0.72
CA ALA A 16 -0.90 12.06 1.33
C ALA A 16 -0.44 12.85 2.55
N SER A 17 -0.37 14.17 2.44
CA SER A 17 -0.02 15.05 3.55
C SER A 17 -1.00 14.89 4.71
N ARG A 18 -2.31 14.83 4.42
CA ARG A 18 -3.32 14.60 5.46
C ARG A 18 -3.17 13.23 6.12
N LEU A 19 -2.95 12.16 5.35
CA LEU A 19 -2.75 10.81 5.90
C LEU A 19 -1.47 10.68 6.71
N ALA A 20 -0.39 11.37 6.33
CA ALA A 20 0.86 11.37 7.07
C ALA A 20 0.73 12.06 8.43
N ASN A 21 -0.16 13.06 8.55
CA ASN A 21 -0.32 13.88 9.75
C ASN A 21 -1.55 13.51 10.60
N ASP A 22 -2.55 12.83 10.04
CA ASP A 22 -3.77 12.42 10.73
C ASP A 22 -3.80 10.90 10.97
N ARG A 23 -3.33 10.48 12.15
CA ARG A 23 -3.35 9.07 12.55
C ARG A 23 -4.75 8.50 12.67
N HIS A 24 -5.75 9.32 13.02
CA HIS A 24 -7.12 8.85 13.15
C HIS A 24 -7.69 8.49 11.77
N LEU A 25 -7.49 9.36 10.78
CA LEU A 25 -7.85 9.07 9.40
C LEU A 25 -7.12 7.83 8.87
N LEU A 26 -5.83 7.71 9.12
CA LEU A 26 -5.04 6.57 8.68
C LEU A 26 -5.51 5.25 9.30
N SER A 27 -5.85 5.25 10.59
CA SER A 27 -6.39 4.08 11.29
C SER A 27 -7.82 3.74 10.88
N ALA A 28 -8.61 4.72 10.46
CA ALA A 28 -9.99 4.52 10.00
C ALA A 28 -10.09 3.86 8.62
N LEU A 29 -8.98 3.80 7.84
CA LEU A 29 -8.97 3.10 6.56
C LEU A 29 -9.19 1.60 6.77
N ASP A 30 -10.15 1.06 6.02
CA ASP A 30 -10.37 -0.38 5.90
C ASP A 30 -9.27 -1.02 4.99
N PRO A 31 -9.21 -2.36 4.87
CA PRO A 31 -8.19 -3.03 4.07
C PRO A 31 -8.17 -2.60 2.59
N GLN A 32 -9.34 -2.38 2.00
CA GLN A 32 -9.47 -1.94 0.61
C GLN A 32 -8.96 -0.50 0.44
N GLY A 33 -9.32 0.39 1.35
CA GLY A 33 -8.88 1.77 1.41
C GLY A 33 -7.36 1.86 1.53
N VAL A 34 -6.75 1.06 2.40
CA VAL A 34 -5.28 0.98 2.51
C VAL A 34 -4.65 0.59 1.17
N ALA A 35 -5.12 -0.49 0.53
CA ALA A 35 -4.56 -0.95 -0.74
C ALA A 35 -4.77 0.06 -1.89
N ASN A 36 -5.93 0.70 -1.92
CA ASN A 36 -6.25 1.72 -2.93
C ASN A 36 -5.39 2.96 -2.78
N VAL A 37 -5.18 3.44 -1.55
CA VAL A 37 -4.30 4.57 -1.27
C VAL A 37 -2.86 4.25 -1.65
N LEU A 38 -2.34 3.09 -1.23
CA LEU A 38 -0.99 2.66 -1.62
C LEU A 38 -0.80 2.65 -3.14
N ASN A 39 -1.73 2.05 -3.87
CA ASN A 39 -1.69 1.99 -5.34
C ASN A 39 -1.92 3.35 -6.02
N ALA A 40 -2.62 4.28 -5.38
CA ALA A 40 -2.78 5.63 -5.88
C ALA A 40 -1.48 6.44 -5.70
N LEU A 41 -0.88 6.39 -4.51
CA LEU A 41 0.33 7.13 -4.16
C LEU A 41 1.57 6.59 -4.86
N SER A 42 1.60 5.31 -5.27
CA SER A 42 2.71 4.71 -6.03
C SER A 42 2.92 5.32 -7.42
N LYS A 43 2.05 6.22 -7.86
CA LYS A 43 2.22 7.00 -9.09
C LYS A 43 3.16 8.20 -8.92
N TRP A 44 3.39 8.63 -7.68
CA TRP A 44 4.26 9.76 -7.33
C TRP A 44 5.25 9.35 -6.24
N PRO A 45 6.13 8.36 -6.51
CA PRO A 45 7.04 7.83 -5.50
C PRO A 45 8.10 8.85 -5.04
N ASP A 46 8.42 9.83 -5.90
CA ASP A 46 9.40 10.88 -5.62
C ASP A 46 8.84 12.03 -4.78
N THR A 47 7.53 12.04 -4.50
CA THR A 47 6.91 13.08 -3.69
C THR A 47 7.08 12.77 -2.19
N PRO A 48 7.60 13.73 -1.39
CA PRO A 48 7.85 13.50 0.04
C PRO A 48 6.61 13.11 0.84
N ASP A 49 5.47 13.78 0.60
CA ASP A 49 4.22 13.48 1.30
C ASP A 49 3.69 12.08 0.94
N CYS A 50 3.75 11.69 -0.34
CA CYS A 50 3.39 10.34 -0.78
C CYS A 50 4.26 9.28 -0.08
N THR A 51 5.57 9.52 0.00
CA THR A 51 6.50 8.64 0.70
C THR A 51 6.19 8.56 2.20
N ALA A 52 5.86 9.68 2.84
CA ALA A 52 5.51 9.71 4.27
C ALA A 52 4.22 8.95 4.56
N ALA A 53 3.17 9.16 3.76
CA ALA A 53 1.91 8.44 3.89
C ALA A 53 2.08 6.92 3.67
N VAL A 54 2.86 6.53 2.66
CA VAL A 54 3.16 5.12 2.39
C VAL A 54 3.95 4.48 3.53
N LYS A 55 4.94 5.18 4.10
CA LYS A 55 5.66 4.71 5.30
C LYS A 55 4.71 4.44 6.47
N ALA A 56 3.77 5.35 6.71
CA ALA A 56 2.80 5.21 7.80
C ALA A 56 1.84 4.03 7.55
N LEU A 57 1.34 3.87 6.32
CA LEU A 57 0.49 2.73 5.93
C LEU A 57 1.23 1.40 5.96
N ALA A 58 2.48 1.36 5.49
CA ALA A 58 3.34 0.18 5.54
C ALA A 58 3.63 -0.22 6.99
N SER A 59 3.94 0.75 7.86
CA SER A 59 4.10 0.51 9.29
C SER A 59 2.83 -0.06 9.91
N ARG A 60 1.64 0.46 9.57
CA ARG A 60 0.37 -0.12 10.02
C ARG A 60 0.20 -1.55 9.53
N LEU A 61 0.42 -1.85 8.25
CA LEU A 61 0.35 -3.22 7.72
C LEU A 61 1.36 -4.16 8.40
N ALA A 62 2.57 -3.72 8.70
CA ALA A 62 3.55 -4.55 9.40
C ALA A 62 3.10 -4.94 10.82
N ASN A 63 2.36 -4.06 11.50
CA ASN A 63 1.98 -4.24 12.91
C ASN A 63 0.53 -4.74 13.12
N ASP A 64 -0.37 -4.50 12.18
CA ASP A 64 -1.79 -4.85 12.27
C ASP A 64 -2.09 -6.16 11.52
N ARG A 65 -2.06 -7.27 12.27
CA ARG A 65 -2.29 -8.61 11.71
C ARG A 65 -3.72 -8.78 11.17
N GLU A 66 -4.72 -8.18 11.83
CA GLU A 66 -6.12 -8.29 11.42
C GLU A 66 -6.34 -7.58 10.08
N LEU A 67 -5.84 -6.34 9.96
CA LEU A 67 -5.85 -5.60 8.71
C LEU A 67 -5.19 -6.39 7.58
N ARG A 68 -3.98 -6.92 7.82
CA ARG A 68 -3.29 -7.74 6.81
C ARG A 68 -4.09 -8.95 6.39
N ASN A 69 -4.73 -9.64 7.34
CA ASN A 69 -5.49 -10.86 7.07
C ASN A 69 -6.79 -10.58 6.32
N ALA A 70 -7.34 -9.39 6.48
CA ALA A 70 -8.55 -8.95 5.79
C ALA A 70 -8.31 -8.48 4.34
N LEU A 71 -7.05 -8.34 3.90
CA LEU A 71 -6.75 -8.07 2.49
C LEU A 71 -7.12 -9.29 1.63
N ASN A 72 -7.88 -9.08 0.56
CA ASN A 72 -8.11 -10.10 -0.47
C ASN A 72 -6.88 -10.20 -1.41
N PRO A 73 -6.82 -11.18 -2.33
CA PRO A 73 -5.67 -11.36 -3.23
C PRO A 73 -5.33 -10.11 -4.04
N GLN A 74 -6.33 -9.43 -4.62
CA GLN A 74 -6.12 -8.24 -5.43
C GLN A 74 -5.56 -7.07 -4.60
N HIS A 75 -6.08 -6.85 -3.39
CA HIS A 75 -5.62 -5.79 -2.49
C HIS A 75 -4.19 -6.06 -2.02
N MET A 76 -3.85 -7.32 -1.76
CA MET A 76 -2.49 -7.72 -1.42
C MET A 76 -1.52 -7.47 -2.57
N ALA A 77 -1.87 -7.89 -3.80
CA ALA A 77 -1.04 -7.64 -4.99
C ALA A 77 -0.83 -6.15 -5.23
N ASN A 78 -1.88 -5.34 -5.10
CA ASN A 78 -1.78 -3.88 -5.22
C ASN A 78 -0.84 -3.27 -4.16
N ALA A 79 -0.93 -3.72 -2.91
CA ALA A 79 -0.07 -3.23 -1.84
C ALA A 79 1.40 -3.61 -2.07
N LEU A 80 1.69 -4.84 -2.50
CA LEU A 80 3.04 -5.31 -2.82
C LEU A 80 3.65 -4.53 -3.99
N ASN A 81 2.93 -4.40 -5.11
CA ASN A 81 3.37 -3.62 -6.27
C ASN A 81 3.58 -2.14 -5.91
N ALA A 82 2.68 -1.55 -5.11
CA ALA A 82 2.87 -0.17 -4.65
C ALA A 82 4.16 -0.03 -3.83
N MET A 83 4.37 -0.88 -2.82
CA MET A 83 5.56 -0.81 -1.96
C MET A 83 6.86 -1.10 -2.71
N SER A 84 6.82 -1.82 -3.83
CA SER A 84 7.99 -2.02 -4.71
C SER A 84 8.59 -0.71 -5.25
N LYS A 85 7.83 0.40 -5.25
CA LYS A 85 8.32 1.72 -5.65
C LYS A 85 9.20 2.40 -4.60
N TRP A 86 9.29 1.85 -3.39
CA TRP A 86 10.12 2.35 -2.29
C TRP A 86 11.09 1.29 -1.75
N PRO A 87 12.00 0.73 -2.57
CA PRO A 87 12.86 -0.40 -2.17
C PRO A 87 13.82 -0.06 -1.02
N ASN A 88 14.16 1.22 -0.86
CA ASN A 88 15.06 1.71 0.18
C ASN A 88 14.33 2.17 1.46
N THR A 89 13.05 1.85 1.63
CA THR A 89 12.26 2.23 2.80
C THR A 89 12.08 1.03 3.75
N PRO A 90 12.69 1.02 4.95
CA PRO A 90 12.62 -0.12 5.88
C PRO A 90 11.19 -0.54 6.23
N TYR A 91 10.29 0.42 6.44
CA TYR A 91 8.88 0.15 6.74
C TYR A 91 8.15 -0.60 5.61
N CYS A 92 8.50 -0.31 4.35
CA CYS A 92 7.96 -1.05 3.20
C CYS A 92 8.51 -2.47 3.19
N ASN A 93 9.79 -2.67 3.53
CA ASN A 93 10.38 -4.01 3.58
C ASN A 93 9.73 -4.88 4.66
N ASP A 94 9.44 -4.35 5.84
CA ASP A 94 8.78 -5.11 6.91
C ASP A 94 7.34 -5.47 6.56
N ALA A 95 6.60 -4.52 5.96
CA ALA A 95 5.25 -4.78 5.47
C ALA A 95 5.24 -5.84 4.35
N VAL A 96 6.16 -5.75 3.38
CA VAL A 96 6.32 -6.73 2.31
C VAL A 96 6.65 -8.11 2.87
N LYS A 97 7.61 -8.21 3.81
CA LYS A 97 7.93 -9.49 4.48
C LYS A 97 6.72 -10.08 5.18
N ALA A 98 5.92 -9.26 5.87
CA ALA A 98 4.74 -9.72 6.56
C ALA A 98 3.63 -10.20 5.61
N LEU A 99 3.41 -9.50 4.49
CA LEU A 99 2.46 -9.91 3.46
C LEU A 99 2.93 -11.18 2.73
N ALA A 100 4.21 -11.26 2.37
CA ALA A 100 4.81 -12.45 1.76
C ALA A 100 4.72 -13.67 2.70
N SER A 101 4.95 -13.45 4.01
CA SER A 101 4.78 -14.49 5.03
C SER A 101 3.33 -14.97 5.10
N ARG A 102 2.35 -14.06 5.04
CA ARG A 102 0.93 -14.45 4.96
C ARG A 102 0.66 -15.28 3.70
N LEU A 103 1.14 -14.82 2.54
CA LEU A 103 0.92 -15.47 1.26
C LEU A 103 1.50 -16.90 1.24
N ALA A 104 2.69 -17.10 1.82
CA ALA A 104 3.31 -18.41 1.94
C ALA A 104 2.53 -19.37 2.87
N ASN A 105 1.80 -18.84 3.86
CA ASN A 105 1.03 -19.63 4.81
C ASN A 105 -0.43 -19.85 4.39
N ASP A 106 -0.94 -19.13 3.39
CA ASP A 106 -2.32 -19.20 2.91
C ASP A 106 -2.36 -19.65 1.45
N HIS A 107 -2.41 -20.97 1.24
CA HIS A 107 -2.41 -21.57 -0.10
C HIS A 107 -3.67 -21.22 -0.90
N ASN A 108 -4.80 -20.96 -0.24
CA ASN A 108 -6.02 -20.52 -0.91
C ASN A 108 -5.86 -19.11 -1.45
N LEU A 109 -5.25 -18.22 -0.66
CA LEU A 109 -4.91 -16.87 -1.10
C LEU A 109 -3.91 -16.88 -2.27
N LEU A 110 -2.87 -17.72 -2.18
CA LEU A 110 -1.89 -17.88 -3.25
C LEU A 110 -2.53 -18.37 -4.55
N ASN A 111 -3.38 -19.40 -4.47
CA ASN A 111 -4.07 -19.95 -5.64
C ASN A 111 -5.12 -18.99 -6.24
N ALA A 112 -5.59 -18.03 -5.46
CA ALA A 112 -6.52 -17.01 -5.92
C ALA A 112 -5.82 -15.81 -6.60
N LEU A 113 -4.49 -15.75 -6.59
CA LEU A 113 -3.75 -14.75 -7.36
C LEU A 113 -3.78 -15.09 -8.85
N THR A 114 -4.12 -14.12 -9.68
CA THR A 114 -4.05 -14.26 -11.13
C THR A 114 -2.59 -14.17 -11.61
N PRO A 115 -2.25 -14.73 -12.78
CA PRO A 115 -0.91 -14.59 -13.36
C PRO A 115 -0.47 -13.13 -13.48
N GLN A 116 -1.40 -12.23 -13.79
CA GLN A 116 -1.13 -10.79 -13.85
C GLN A 116 -0.81 -10.21 -12.47
N GLN A 117 -1.48 -10.65 -11.40
CA GLN A 117 -1.18 -10.21 -10.04
C GLN A 117 0.16 -10.74 -9.52
N MET A 118 0.60 -11.91 -10.01
CA MET A 118 1.91 -12.47 -9.68
C MET A 118 3.08 -11.79 -10.41
N ALA A 119 2.82 -11.18 -11.58
CA ALA A 119 3.84 -10.57 -12.42
C ALA A 119 4.04 -9.05 -12.17
N ASN A 120 3.12 -8.42 -11.42
CA ASN A 120 3.09 -6.97 -11.18
C ASN A 120 3.95 -6.53 -9.99
#